data_AF-A0A376P139-F1
#
_entry.id   AF-A0A376P139-F1
#
_cell.length_a   1.000
_cell.length_b   1.000
_cell.length_c   1.000
_cell.angle_alpha   90.00
_cell.angle_beta   90.00
_cell.angle_gamma   90.00
#
_symmetry.space_group_name_H-M   'P 1'
#
loop_
_entity.id
_entity.type
_entity.pdbx_description
1 polymer ?
#
loop_
_entity_poly.entity_id
_entity_poly.type
_entity_poly.pdbx_seq_one_letter_code
_entity_poly.pdbx_strand_id
1 'polypeptide(L)' 'MIFKPSEVTPLTALKLAEIYSEAGLPDGVFNVLPGVGAETGQYLTEHPGIAKVSFTGGVASGKK' A
#
# COMPACT_ATOMS: atom_id res chain seq x y z
N MET A 1 -6.28 6.21 0.82
CA MET A 1 -5.04 5.63 0.24
C MET A 1 -4.84 4.26 0.85
N ILE A 2 -4.50 3.27 0.02
CA ILE A 2 -4.03 1.97 0.48
C ILE A 2 -2.53 1.92 0.21
N PHE A 3 -1.72 1.80 1.26
CA PHE A 3 -0.28 1.72 1.18
C PHE A 3 0.17 0.27 1.40
N LYS A 4 0.64 -0.38 0.35
CA LYS A 4 1.23 -1.73 0.42
C LYS A 4 2.76 -1.60 0.50
N PRO A 5 3.37 -1.76 1.68
CA PRO A 5 4.82 -1.68 1.82
C PRO A 5 5.52 -2.92 1.25
N SER A 6 6.85 -2.82 1.15
CA SER A 6 7.69 -3.99 0.87
C SER A 6 7.60 -5.01 2.01
N GLU A 7 7.60 -6.30 1.66
CA GLU A 7 7.56 -7.41 2.64
C GLU A 7 8.82 -7.47 3.51
N VAL A 8 9.94 -6.94 3.01
CA VAL A 8 11.22 -6.93 3.76
C VAL A 8 11.33 -5.77 4.74
N THR A 9 10.55 -4.70 4.56
CA THR A 9 10.62 -3.47 5.39
C THR A 9 9.24 -2.90 5.74
N PRO A 10 8.30 -3.69 6.28
CA PRO A 10 6.91 -3.24 6.48
C PRO A 10 6.72 -2.33 7.71
N LEU A 11 7.60 -2.45 8.72
CA LEU A 11 7.35 -1.92 10.06
C LEU A 11 7.21 -0.40 10.11
N THR A 12 7.98 0.34 9.30
CA THR A 12 7.90 1.80 9.26
C THR A 12 6.54 2.29 8.73
N ALA A 13 5.97 1.58 7.75
CA ALA A 13 4.65 1.93 7.23
C ALA A 13 3.55 1.68 8.27
N LEU A 14 3.63 0.58 9.01
CA LEU A 14 2.73 0.29 10.12
C LEU A 14 2.82 1.37 11.20
N LYS A 15 4.05 1.78 11.57
CA LYS A 15 4.23 2.85 12.56
C LYS A 15 3.66 4.19 12.07
N LEU A 16 3.77 4.48 10.77
CA LEU A 16 3.16 5.67 10.19
C LEU A 16 1.63 5.65 10.28
N ALA A 17 1.00 4.48 10.10
CA ALA A 17 -0.44 4.34 10.28
C ALA A 17 -0.87 4.67 11.72
N GLU A 18 -0.13 4.16 12.72
CA GLU A 18 -0.38 4.50 14.13
C GLU A 18 -0.30 6.01 14.37
N ILE A 19 0.76 6.67 13.84
CA ILE A 19 0.94 8.12 13.96
C ILE A 19 -0.23 8.88 13.31
N TYR A 20 -0.75 8.42 12.18
CA TYR A 20 -1.90 9.05 11.53
C TYR A 20 -3.19 8.86 12.33
N SER A 21 -3.42 7.68 12.91
CA SER A 21 -4.55 7.47 13.83
C SER A 21 -4.45 8.38 15.05
N GLU A 22 -3.27 8.47 15.68
CA GLU A 22 -3.02 9.37 16.82
C GLU A 22 -3.22 10.85 16.46
N ALA A 23 -2.89 11.24 15.24
CA ALA A 23 -3.12 12.59 14.71
C ALA A 23 -4.59 12.90 14.37
N GLY A 24 -5.50 11.92 14.53
CA GLY A 24 -6.93 12.09 14.26
C GLY A 24 -7.31 11.98 12.77
N LEU A 25 -6.48 11.33 11.95
CA LEU A 25 -6.85 11.03 10.58
C LEU A 25 -8.09 10.09 10.57
N PRO A 26 -9.17 10.42 9.83
CA PRO A 26 -10.35 9.58 9.81
C PRO A 26 -10.07 8.17 9.28
N ASP A 27 -10.78 7.18 9.83
CA ASP A 27 -10.69 5.79 9.41
C ASP A 27 -10.91 5.64 7.90
N GLY A 28 -10.12 4.75 7.29
CA GLY A 28 -10.19 4.49 5.85
C GLY A 28 -9.47 5.51 4.96
N VAL A 29 -9.08 6.68 5.46
CA VAL A 29 -8.32 7.67 4.67
C VAL A 29 -6.91 7.18 4.36
N PHE A 30 -6.25 6.50 5.31
CA PHE A 30 -4.97 5.82 5.11
C PHE A 30 -5.04 4.42 5.70
N ASN A 31 -4.75 3.42 4.88
CA ASN A 31 -4.73 2.01 5.29
C ASN A 31 -3.39 1.43 4.87
N VAL A 32 -2.77 0.62 5.74
CA VAL A 32 -1.56 -0.12 5.40
C VAL A 32 -1.93 -1.58 5.20
N LEU A 33 -1.59 -2.12 4.04
CA LEU A 33 -1.92 -3.50 3.66
C LEU A 33 -0.65 -4.26 3.30
N PRO A 34 0.03 -4.90 4.28
CA PRO A 34 1.12 -5.83 4.00
C PRO A 34 0.60 -7.05 3.23
N GLY A 35 1.47 -7.64 2.42
CA GLY A 35 1.14 -8.83 1.63
C GLY A 35 2.16 -9.04 0.53
N VAL A 36 2.08 -10.14 -0.23
CA VAL A 36 3.06 -10.49 -1.27
C VAL A 36 2.81 -9.67 -2.55
N GLY A 37 3.87 -9.15 -3.17
CA GLY A 37 3.76 -8.32 -4.38
C GLY A 37 3.01 -8.99 -5.53
N ALA A 38 3.25 -10.27 -5.78
CA ALA A 38 2.61 -11.04 -6.83
C ALA A 38 1.11 -11.32 -6.60
N GLU A 39 0.62 -11.15 -5.36
CA GLU A 39 -0.77 -11.42 -5.01
C GLU A 39 -1.49 -10.11 -4.69
N THR A 40 -1.10 -9.45 -3.60
CA THR A 40 -1.71 -8.20 -3.14
C THR A 40 -1.48 -7.06 -4.12
N GLY A 41 -0.29 -6.96 -4.72
CA GLY A 41 0.00 -5.94 -5.71
C GLY A 41 -0.86 -6.11 -6.96
N GLN A 42 -0.96 -7.34 -7.47
CA GLN A 42 -1.78 -7.67 -8.64
C GLN A 42 -3.27 -7.39 -8.38
N TYR A 43 -3.80 -7.83 -7.23
CA TYR A 43 -5.17 -7.55 -6.86
C TYR A 43 -5.47 -6.04 -6.83
N LEU A 44 -4.59 -5.24 -6.21
CA LEU A 44 -4.76 -3.79 -6.12
C LEU A 44 -4.71 -3.12 -7.51
N THR A 45 -3.92 -3.62 -8.45
CA THR A 45 -3.85 -3.05 -9.80
C THR A 45 -5.05 -3.41 -10.68
N GLU A 46 -5.69 -4.55 -10.43
CA GLU A 46 -6.83 -5.04 -11.22
C GLU A 46 -8.20 -4.63 -10.63
N HIS A 47 -8.23 -4.20 -9.36
CA HIS A 47 -9.48 -3.92 -8.66
C HIS A 47 -10.21 -2.70 -9.26
N PRO A 48 -11.49 -2.82 -9.66
CA PRO A 48 -12.21 -1.78 -10.40
C PRO A 48 -12.43 -0.49 -9.58
N GLY A 49 -12.36 -0.57 -8.25
CA GLY A 49 -12.48 0.58 -7.35
C GLY A 49 -11.20 1.41 -7.19
N ILE A 50 -10.05 0.98 -7.76
CA ILE A 50 -8.78 1.70 -7.63
C ILE A 50 -8.58 2.58 -8.86
N ALA A 51 -8.75 3.90 -8.66
CA ALA A 51 -8.65 4.88 -9.74
C ALA A 51 -7.19 5.24 -10.11
N LYS A 52 -6.23 4.95 -9.22
CA LYS A 52 -4.81 5.32 -9.41
C LYS A 52 -3.89 4.40 -8.62
N VAL A 53 -2.79 4.02 -9.26
CA VAL A 53 -1.66 3.34 -8.64
C VAL A 53 -0.41 4.23 -8.76
N SER A 54 0.35 4.32 -7.67
CA SER A 54 1.70 4.90 -7.66
C SER A 54 2.65 3.81 -7.20
N PHE A 55 3.64 3.49 -8.03
CA PHE A 55 4.55 2.37 -7.79
C PHE A 55 6.00 2.84 -7.78
N THR A 56 6.77 2.34 -6.82
CA THR A 56 8.22 2.50 -6.75
C THR A 56 8.84 1.12 -6.60
N GLY A 57 9.67 0.72 -7.57
CA GLY A 57 10.32 -0.59 -7.57
C GLY A 57 10.98 -0.90 -8.92
N GLY A 58 11.21 -2.19 -9.18
CA GLY A 58 11.86 -2.64 -10.41
C GLY A 58 11.02 -2.37 -11.67
N VAL A 59 11.69 -2.02 -12.77
CA VAL A 59 11.06 -1.74 -14.08
C VAL A 59 10.22 -2.92 -14.58
N ALA A 60 10.68 -4.16 -14.35
CA ALA A 60 9.96 -5.35 -14.78
C ALA A 60 8.59 -5.49 -14.11
N SER A 61 8.45 -5.09 -12.85
CA SER A 61 7.16 -5.09 -12.15
C SER A 61 6.29 -3.91 -12.55
N GLY A 62 6.88 -2.71 -12.70
CA GLY A 62 6.12 -1.50 -13.04
C GLY A 62 5.60 -1.45 -14.48
N LYS A 63 6.09 -2.33 -15.37
CA LYS A 63 5.58 -2.48 -16.75
C LYS A 63 4.42 -3.46 -16.88
N LYS A 64 4.15 -4.25 -15.84
CA LYS A 64 2.98 -5.15 -15.81
C LYS A 64 1.74 -4.32 -15.55
#